data_AF-A0A3C0AGG8-F1
#
_entry.id   AF-A0A3C0AGG8-F1
#
_cell.length_a   1.000
_cell.length_b   1.000
_cell.length_c   1.000
_cell.angle_alpha   90.00
_cell.angle_beta   90.00
_cell.angle_gamma   90.00
#
_symmetry.space_group_name_H-M   'P 1'
#
loop_
_entity.id
_entity.type
_entity.pdbx_description
1 polymer ?
#
loop_
_entity_poly.entity_id
_entity_poly.type
_entity_poly.pdbx_seq_one_letter_code
_entity_poly.pdbx_strand_id
1 'polypeptide(L)'
;RNLPVRLEVPLGNGTSAVELELTLIPPGEFLMGDRTAASADSDAPGHQVRLTRPYYMGATEVTNQQFREFVNATKYQTDAERSGGYGMTGGSWVKTMDYSWKNL
;
A
#
# COMPACT_ATOMS: atom_id res chain seq x y z
N ARG A 1 -7.43 25.73 -7.52
CA ARG A 1 -6.38 25.11 -8.37
C ARG A 1 -6.98 23.83 -8.95
N ASN A 2 -6.94 23.65 -10.28
CA ASN A 2 -7.24 22.34 -10.86
C ASN A 2 -6.07 21.40 -10.54
N LEU A 3 -6.36 20.30 -9.85
CA LEU A 3 -5.40 19.22 -9.63
C LEU A 3 -5.52 18.21 -10.78
N PRO A 4 -4.41 17.72 -11.34
CA PRO A 4 -4.46 16.72 -12.40
C PRO A 4 -5.04 15.40 -11.87
N VAL A 5 -5.78 14.68 -12.72
CA VAL A 5 -6.36 13.38 -12.35
C VAL A 5 -5.27 12.33 -12.12
N ARG A 6 -4.18 12.40 -12.88
CA ARG A 6 -3.00 11.55 -12.72
C ARG A 6 -1.78 12.40 -12.35
N LEU A 7 -0.97 11.88 -11.46
CA LEU A 7 0.30 12.47 -11.04
C LEU A 7 1.36 11.38 -11.04
N GLU A 8 2.37 11.54 -11.89
CA GLU A 8 3.54 10.67 -11.94
C GLU A 8 4.62 11.24 -11.01
N VAL A 9 5.10 10.40 -10.09
CA VAL A 9 6.13 10.78 -9.12
C VAL A 9 7.38 9.94 -9.38
N PRO A 10 8.47 10.51 -9.90
CA PRO A 10 9.71 9.77 -10.09
C PRO A 10 10.30 9.35 -8.74
N LEU A 11 10.81 8.12 -8.67
CA LEU A 11 11.43 7.56 -7.47
C LEU A 11 12.95 7.54 -7.59
N GLY A 12 13.61 7.58 -6.43
CA GLY A 12 15.07 7.59 -6.34
C GLY A 12 15.68 8.98 -6.54
N ASN A 13 16.92 9.03 -7.01
CA ASN A 13 17.69 10.25 -7.25
C ASN A 13 17.44 10.89 -8.64
N GLY A 14 16.37 10.49 -9.33
CA GLY A 14 16.01 10.99 -10.66
C GLY A 14 16.76 10.36 -11.82
N THR A 15 17.57 9.31 -11.61
CA THR A 15 18.21 8.56 -12.71
C THR A 15 17.53 7.23 -13.04
N SER A 16 16.60 6.78 -12.20
CA SER A 16 15.83 5.54 -12.39
C SER A 16 14.53 5.86 -13.12
N ALA A 17 14.19 5.07 -14.16
CA ALA A 17 12.91 5.18 -14.89
C ALA A 17 11.72 4.58 -14.12
N VAL A 18 11.77 4.63 -12.79
CA VAL A 18 10.77 4.02 -11.89
C VAL A 18 9.95 5.13 -11.28
N GLU A 19 8.64 5.03 -11.43
CA GLU A 19 7.71 6.06 -11.02
C GLU A 19 6.57 5.47 -10.19
N LEU A 20 5.95 6.31 -9.38
CA LEU A 20 4.70 6.02 -8.70
C LEU A 20 3.58 6.80 -9.39
N GLU A 21 2.63 6.08 -9.99
CA GLU A 21 1.41 6.68 -10.54
C GLU A 21 0.40 6.89 -9.40
N LEU A 22 -0.04 8.14 -9.24
CA LEU A 22 -1.05 8.54 -8.29
C LEU A 22 -2.31 9.03 -9.02
N THR A 23 -3.48 8.58 -8.56
CA THR A 23 -4.78 9.04 -9.05
C THR A 23 -5.45 9.96 -8.04
N LEU A 24 -6.05 11.05 -8.52
CA LEU A 24 -6.79 12.00 -7.70
C LEU A 24 -8.17 11.42 -7.35
N ILE A 25 -8.39 11.17 -6.07
CA ILE A 25 -9.71 10.83 -5.53
C ILE A 25 -10.44 12.14 -5.21
N PRO A 26 -11.57 12.43 -5.87
CA PRO A 26 -12.34 13.64 -5.60
C PRO A 26 -13.04 13.55 -4.22
N PRO A 27 -13.44 14.68 -3.63
CA PRO A 27 -14.37 14.68 -2.51
C PRO A 27 -15.65 13.94 -2.90
N GLY A 28 -16.25 13.25 -1.95
CA GLY A 28 -17.44 12.45 -2.21
C GLY A 28 -17.91 11.72 -0.97
N GLU A 29 -19.00 11.00 -1.14
CA GLU A 29 -19.56 10.13 -0.12
C GLU A 29 -19.67 8.72 -0.66
N PHE A 30 -19.40 7.75 0.21
CA PHE A 30 -19.60 6.34 -0.09
C PHE A 30 -19.98 5.61 1.20
N LEU A 31 -20.48 4.40 1.03
CA LEU A 31 -20.73 3.52 2.15
C LEU A 31 -19.50 2.64 2.40
N MET A 32 -18.98 2.67 3.62
CA MET A 32 -17.89 1.78 4.04
C MET A 32 -18.45 0.68 4.94
N GLY A 33 -17.99 -0.56 4.73
CA GLY A 33 -18.48 -1.75 5.45
C GLY A 33 -19.68 -2.40 4.77
N ASP A 34 -20.17 -3.50 5.35
CA ASP A 34 -21.28 -4.29 4.83
C ASP A 34 -22.63 -3.85 5.41
N ARG A 35 -23.64 -3.66 4.55
CA ARG A 35 -25.01 -3.31 5.00
C ARG A 35 -25.78 -4.49 5.56
N THR A 36 -25.40 -5.71 5.21
CA THR A 36 -26.29 -6.88 5.21
C THR A 36 -25.83 -8.05 6.07
N ALA A 37 -24.58 -8.06 6.55
CA ALA A 37 -24.07 -9.20 7.30
C ALA A 37 -24.51 -9.19 8.77
N ALA A 38 -24.84 -10.39 9.26
CA ALA A 38 -25.31 -10.66 10.61
C ALA A 38 -24.30 -11.45 11.47
N SER A 39 -23.11 -11.73 10.93
CA SER A 39 -22.04 -12.43 11.66
C SER A 39 -21.13 -11.44 12.39
N ALA A 40 -20.58 -11.87 13.52
CA ALA A 40 -19.65 -11.08 14.33
C ALA A 40 -18.33 -10.76 13.60
N ASP A 41 -17.96 -11.57 12.60
CA ASP A 41 -16.74 -11.41 11.80
C ASP A 41 -16.96 -10.56 10.53
N SER A 42 -18.11 -9.90 10.40
CA SER A 42 -18.42 -9.09 9.23
C SER A 42 -18.03 -7.63 9.42
N ASP A 43 -17.73 -6.94 8.32
CA ASP A 43 -17.49 -5.49 8.29
C ASP A 43 -18.78 -4.66 8.46
N ALA A 44 -19.81 -5.22 9.12
CA ALA A 44 -21.08 -4.56 9.40
C ALA A 44 -21.07 -3.81 10.75
N PRO A 45 -21.92 -2.79 10.93
CA PRO A 45 -22.79 -2.22 9.93
C PRO A 45 -22.06 -1.22 9.02
N GLY A 46 -22.47 -1.19 7.76
CA GLY A 46 -22.04 -0.16 6.82
C GLY A 46 -22.45 1.23 7.30
N HIS A 47 -21.54 2.19 7.19
CA HIS A 47 -21.78 3.59 7.56
C HIS A 47 -21.35 4.55 6.45
N GLN A 48 -22.02 5.70 6.35
CA GLN A 48 -21.72 6.71 5.35
C GLN A 48 -20.41 7.43 5.71
N VAL A 49 -19.43 7.37 4.83
CA VAL A 49 -18.17 8.11 4.95
C VAL A 49 -18.17 9.26 3.96
N ARG A 50 -17.77 10.44 4.44
CA ARG A 50 -17.66 11.66 3.63
C ARG A 50 -16.23 12.16 3.58
N LEU A 51 -15.66 12.17 2.37
CA LEU A 51 -14.36 12.73 2.06
C LEU A 51 -14.55 14.19 1.66
N THR A 52 -14.10 15.12 2.51
CA THR A 52 -14.35 16.57 2.31
C THR A 52 -13.31 17.26 1.44
N ARG A 53 -12.16 16.62 1.19
CA ARG A 53 -11.05 17.16 0.42
C ARG A 53 -10.53 16.08 -0.53
N PRO A 54 -10.07 16.47 -1.73
CA PRO A 54 -9.43 15.51 -2.62
C PRO A 54 -8.09 15.06 -2.05
N TYR A 55 -7.66 13.86 -2.41
CA TYR A 55 -6.33 13.35 -2.11
C TYR A 55 -5.86 12.43 -3.24
N TYR A 56 -4.56 12.19 -3.30
CA TYR A 56 -3.98 11.25 -4.24
C TYR A 56 -3.86 9.85 -3.61
N MET A 57 -4.17 8.82 -4.39
CA MET A 57 -3.99 7.41 -4.02
C MET A 57 -3.13 6.71 -5.08
N GLY A 58 -2.30 5.75 -4.68
CA GLY A 58 -1.57 4.91 -5.64
C GLY A 58 -2.53 4.21 -6.59
N ALA A 59 -2.27 4.27 -7.89
CA ALA A 59 -3.07 3.57 -8.89
C ALA A 59 -2.92 2.03 -8.77
N THR A 60 -1.81 1.58 -8.19
CA THR A 60 -1.50 0.18 -7.86
C THR A 60 -0.91 0.10 -6.45
N GLU A 61 -0.78 -1.11 -5.91
CA GLU A 61 0.11 -1.36 -4.79
C GLU A 61 1.56 -0.96 -5.15
N VAL A 62 2.36 -0.71 -4.11
CA VAL A 62 3.79 -0.45 -4.26
C VAL A 62 4.47 -1.72 -4.78
N THR A 63 5.14 -1.62 -5.93
CA THR A 63 5.83 -2.75 -6.55
C THR A 63 7.18 -3.01 -5.89
N ASN A 64 7.70 -4.24 -6.05
CA ASN A 64 9.04 -4.59 -5.58
C ASN A 64 10.12 -3.68 -6.19
N GLN A 65 9.95 -3.24 -7.44
CA GLN A 65 10.88 -2.32 -8.09
C GLN A 65 10.86 -0.93 -7.44
N GLN A 66 9.66 -0.37 -7.18
CA GLN A 66 9.52 0.92 -6.50
C GLN A 66 10.08 0.86 -5.07
N PHE A 67 9.80 -0.19 -4.32
CA PHE A 67 10.34 -0.37 -2.97
C PHE A 67 11.87 -0.49 -2.98
N ARG A 68 12.44 -1.15 -4.00
CA ARG A 68 13.90 -1.25 -4.18
C ARG A 68 14.55 0.12 -4.39
N GLU A 69 13.93 1.02 -5.17
CA GLU A 69 14.43 2.40 -5.31
C GLU A 69 14.45 3.14 -3.97
N PHE A 70 13.40 3.00 -3.16
CA PHE A 70 13.35 3.56 -1.81
C PHE A 70 14.49 3.03 -0.92
N VAL A 71 14.71 1.71 -0.89
CA VAL A 71 15.81 1.12 -0.11
C VAL A 71 17.17 1.57 -0.64
N ASN A 72 17.36 1.65 -1.95
CA ASN A 72 18.62 2.09 -2.55
C ASN A 72 18.96 3.54 -2.16
N ALA A 73 17.95 4.42 -2.16
CA ALA A 73 18.11 5.84 -1.83
C ALA A 73 18.34 6.08 -0.32
N THR A 74 17.65 5.34 0.54
CA THR A 74 17.63 5.61 1.99
C THR A 74 18.49 4.67 2.82
N LYS A 75 18.93 3.54 2.23
CA LYS A 75 19.54 2.41 2.93
C LYS A 75 18.65 1.81 4.02
N TYR A 76 17.33 1.92 3.84
CA TYR A 76 16.36 1.38 4.78
C TYR A 76 16.49 -0.14 4.93
N GLN A 77 16.41 -0.61 6.17
CA GLN A 77 16.36 -2.02 6.52
C GLN A 77 15.00 -2.30 7.14
N THR A 78 14.26 -3.26 6.59
CA THR A 78 12.93 -3.64 7.10
C THR A 78 13.05 -4.39 8.43
N ASP A 79 11.96 -4.42 9.20
CA ASP A 79 11.92 -5.22 10.44
C ASP A 79 12.03 -6.73 10.17
N ALA A 80 11.57 -7.17 8.99
CA ALA A 80 11.76 -8.53 8.52
C ALA A 80 13.25 -8.87 8.30
N GLU A 81 14.05 -7.92 7.79
CA GLU A 81 15.50 -8.08 7.66
C GLU A 81 16.25 -7.99 8.99
N ARG A 82 15.70 -7.28 9.99
CA ARG A 82 16.32 -7.17 11.32
C ARG A 82 16.02 -8.35 12.22
N SER A 83 14.80 -8.88 12.14
CA SER A 83 14.25 -9.80 13.15
C SER A 83 13.54 -11.02 12.59
N GLY A 84 13.49 -11.17 11.27
CA GLY A 84 12.74 -12.21 10.55
C GLY A 84 11.33 -11.75 10.17
N GLY A 85 10.87 -12.17 8.98
CA GLY A 85 9.48 -12.02 8.56
C GLY A 85 8.65 -13.25 8.90
N TYR A 86 7.33 -13.08 8.89
CA TYR A 86 6.38 -14.18 9.08
C TYR A 86 5.81 -14.63 7.73
N GLY A 87 5.68 -15.95 7.56
CA GLY A 87 5.05 -16.56 6.40
C GLY A 87 4.43 -17.90 6.76
N MET A 88 3.45 -18.33 5.96
CA MET A 88 2.72 -19.57 6.20
C MET A 88 3.45 -20.74 5.52
N THR A 89 3.86 -21.75 6.29
CA THR A 89 4.49 -22.97 5.78
C THR A 89 3.78 -24.19 6.33
N GLY A 90 3.22 -25.04 5.46
CA GLY A 90 2.55 -26.27 5.89
C GLY A 90 1.42 -26.04 6.89
N GLY A 91 0.73 -24.90 6.82
CA GLY A 91 -0.37 -24.53 7.72
C GLY A 91 0.04 -23.90 9.05
N SER A 92 1.34 -23.66 9.28
CA SER A 92 1.85 -22.95 10.45
C SER A 92 2.50 -21.62 10.08
N TRP A 93 2.33 -20.61 10.94
CA TRP A 93 3.11 -19.37 10.85
C TRP A 93 4.54 -19.62 11.30
N VAL A 94 5.49 -19.40 10.39
CA VAL A 94 6.93 -19.53 10.64
C VAL A 94 7.57 -18.16 10.55
N LYS A 95 8.43 -17.84 11.52
CA LYS A 95 9.29 -16.65 11.47
C LYS A 95 10.69 -17.05 10.98
N THR A 96 11.13 -16.49 9.87
CA THR A 96 12.49 -16.70 9.34
C THR A 96 13.02 -15.43 8.68
N MET A 97 14.34 -15.30 8.60
CA MET A 97 14.99 -14.24 7.82
C MET A 97 14.72 -14.37 6.32
N ASP A 98 14.32 -15.55 5.85
CA ASP A 98 14.03 -15.80 4.43
C ASP A 98 12.75 -15.11 3.95
N TYR A 99 11.84 -14.77 4.87
CA TYR A 99 10.65 -13.99 4.55
C TYR A 99 10.98 -12.50 4.52
N SER A 100 11.67 -12.12 3.45
CA SER A 100 12.11 -10.76 3.19
C SER A 100 11.79 -10.38 1.75
N TRP A 101 11.52 -9.10 1.53
CA TRP A 101 11.30 -8.53 0.19
C TRP A 101 12.49 -8.75 -0.77
N LYS A 102 13.68 -9.03 -0.22
CA LYS A 102 14.88 -9.40 -0.99
C LYS A 102 14.78 -10.76 -1.67
N ASN A 103 13.89 -11.63 -1.19
CA ASN A 103 13.72 -13.01 -1.64
C ASN A 103 12.41 -13.20 -2.43
N LEU A 104 11.80 -12.10 -2.88
CA LEU A 104 10.64 -12.08 -3.78
C LEU A 104 11.07 -11.89 -5.24
#